data_AF-A0A958F6Z5-F1
#
_entry.id   AF-A0A958F6Z5-F1
#
_cell.length_a   1.000
_cell.length_b   1.000
_cell.length_c   1.000
_cell.angle_alpha   90.00
_cell.angle_beta   90.00
_cell.angle_gamma   90.00
#
_symmetry.space_group_name_H-M   'P 1'
#
loop_
_entity.id
_entity.type
_entity.pdbx_description
1 polymer ?
#
loop_
_entity_poly.entity_id
_entity_poly.type
_entity_poly.pdbx_seq_one_letter_code
_entity_poly.pdbx_strand_id
1 'polypeptide(L)'
;DYSYLEVEEKGERYWMAVGRGNYEKGEQLFYSQSMEMNNFKSTTLERTFDRILFVQNISRNMPAAEAEGEPRPNPHGEMVDAGLEAPIEPAAGGKTVADIFENSASLAGQTVRVKGKVVKYNANIMGRNWIHLQDGTGEKGSNDLTVTSDQPAAVGDVVVAEGVVAIDQDLGSGYFYKVILEKATIEKQ
;
A
#
# COMPACT_ATOMS: atom_id res chain seq x y z
N ASP A 1 -10.57 8.71 4.02
CA ASP A 1 -10.76 10.17 3.81
C ASP A 1 -9.45 10.88 3.52
N TYR A 2 -9.46 11.74 2.50
CA TYR A 2 -8.35 12.58 2.09
C TYR A 2 -8.64 14.05 2.30
N SER A 3 -7.58 14.82 2.55
CA SER A 3 -7.58 16.25 2.32
C SER A 3 -6.91 16.51 0.97
N TYR A 4 -7.52 17.38 0.18
CA TYR A 4 -7.00 17.76 -1.12
C TYR A 4 -6.39 19.14 -1.01
N LEU A 5 -5.08 19.25 -1.22
CA LEU A 5 -4.32 20.48 -1.09
C LEU A 5 -3.86 20.91 -2.47
N GLU A 6 -4.11 22.17 -2.83
CA GLU A 6 -3.42 22.80 -3.96
C GLU A 6 -2.14 23.41 -3.42
N VAL A 7 -1.01 22.96 -3.93
CA VAL A 7 0.32 23.39 -3.48
C VAL A 7 1.08 24.05 -4.62
N GLU A 8 2.08 24.86 -4.25
CA GLU A 8 3.01 25.46 -5.18
C GLU A 8 4.44 25.07 -4.78
N GLU A 9 5.17 24.44 -5.70
CA GLU A 9 6.57 24.06 -5.52
C GLU A 9 7.38 24.57 -6.70
N LYS A 10 8.44 25.35 -6.45
CA LYS A 10 9.32 25.93 -7.50
C LYS A 10 8.55 26.67 -8.62
N GLY A 11 7.38 27.22 -8.32
CA GLY A 11 6.52 27.94 -9.26
C GLY A 11 5.54 27.06 -10.04
N GLU A 12 5.55 25.74 -9.84
CA GLU A 12 4.56 24.82 -10.42
C GLU A 12 3.44 24.55 -9.41
N ARG A 13 2.19 24.63 -9.86
CA ARG A 13 1.01 24.32 -9.05
C ARG A 13 0.47 22.95 -9.37
N TYR A 14 0.25 22.14 -8.35
CA TYR A 14 -0.35 20.82 -8.50
C TYR A 14 -1.21 20.45 -7.29
N TRP A 15 -2.06 19.45 -7.49
CA TRP A 15 -2.91 18.93 -6.44
C TRP A 15 -2.23 17.77 -5.72
N MET A 16 -2.34 17.76 -4.40
CA MET A 16 -1.92 16.66 -3.53
C MET A 16 -3.14 16.09 -2.80
N ALA A 17 -3.24 14.77 -2.76
CA ALA A 17 -4.12 14.05 -1.84
C ALA A 17 -3.29 13.58 -0.64
N VAL A 18 -3.59 14.12 0.53
CA VAL A 18 -2.92 13.80 1.81
C VAL A 18 -3.91 13.17 2.78
N GLY A 19 -3.41 12.37 3.72
CA GLY A 19 -4.25 11.82 4.79
C GLY A 19 -5.09 12.90 5.47
N ARG A 20 -6.31 12.57 5.94
CA ARG A 20 -7.19 13.53 6.59
C ARG A 20 -6.46 14.21 7.77
N GLY A 21 -6.45 15.55 7.77
CA GLY A 21 -5.75 16.33 8.79
C GLY A 21 -6.15 17.81 8.75
N ASN A 22 -5.65 18.57 9.73
CA ASN A 22 -5.80 20.02 9.75
C ASN A 22 -4.61 20.64 9.03
N TYR A 23 -4.88 21.28 7.90
CA TYR A 23 -3.88 21.96 7.08
C TYR A 23 -4.30 23.41 6.90
N GLU A 24 -3.34 24.32 7.05
CA GLU A 24 -3.59 25.77 6.95
C GLU A 24 -3.03 26.34 5.64
N LYS A 25 -3.69 27.37 5.09
CA LYS A 25 -3.18 28.03 3.88
C LYS A 25 -1.87 28.74 4.21
N GLY A 26 -0.85 28.54 3.36
CA GLY A 26 0.49 29.08 3.56
C GLY A 26 1.39 28.22 4.45
N GLU A 27 0.89 27.08 4.94
CA GLU A 27 1.69 26.10 5.65
C GLU A 27 2.68 25.41 4.71
N GLN A 28 3.93 25.23 5.16
CA GLN A 28 4.93 24.44 4.45
C GLN A 28 4.87 22.98 4.91
N LEU A 29 4.71 22.07 3.96
CA LEU A 29 4.62 20.64 4.20
C LEU A 29 5.78 19.92 3.51
N PHE A 30 6.32 18.92 4.18
CA PHE A 30 7.35 18.04 3.66
C PHE A 30 6.80 16.64 3.53
N TYR A 31 7.28 15.88 2.55
CA TYR A 31 6.91 14.49 2.37
C TYR A 31 8.09 13.68 1.82
N SER A 32 8.13 12.40 2.17
CA SER A 32 9.16 11.47 1.70
C SER A 32 8.63 10.42 0.72
N GLN A 33 7.30 10.31 0.61
CA GLN A 33 6.66 9.27 -0.17
C GLN A 33 5.50 9.86 -0.96
N SER A 34 5.52 9.66 -2.28
CA SER A 34 4.48 10.18 -3.15
C SER A 34 4.25 9.29 -4.35
N MET A 35 3.01 9.25 -4.81
CA MET A 35 2.59 8.51 -5.98
C MET A 35 1.79 9.42 -6.89
N GLU A 36 2.22 9.54 -8.14
CA GLU A 36 1.48 10.32 -9.12
C GLU A 36 0.33 9.50 -9.68
N MET A 37 -0.85 10.10 -9.72
CA MET A 37 -2.00 9.56 -10.42
C MET A 37 -2.45 10.52 -11.51
N ASN A 38 -2.74 9.94 -12.67
CA ASN A 38 -3.31 10.67 -13.80
C ASN A 38 -4.80 10.33 -13.94
N ASN A 39 -5.62 11.30 -14.39
CA ASN A 39 -7.07 11.15 -14.59
C ASN A 39 -7.83 10.67 -13.34
N PHE A 40 -7.42 11.09 -12.16
CA PHE A 40 -8.03 10.65 -10.91
C PHE A 40 -9.36 11.37 -10.66
N LYS A 41 -10.44 10.62 -10.48
CA LYS A 41 -11.75 11.16 -10.09
C LYS A 41 -11.93 11.12 -8.58
N SER A 42 -11.96 12.29 -7.94
CA SER A 42 -12.38 12.42 -6.55
C SER A 42 -13.90 12.40 -6.45
N THR A 43 -14.43 11.45 -5.67
CA THR A 43 -15.84 11.40 -5.31
C THR A 43 -16.19 12.42 -4.23
N THR A 44 -15.26 12.74 -3.33
CA THR A 44 -15.46 13.73 -2.25
C THR A 44 -15.56 15.16 -2.77
N LEU A 45 -14.77 15.50 -3.79
CA LEU A 45 -14.78 16.83 -4.41
C LEU A 45 -15.63 16.90 -5.68
N GLU A 46 -16.22 15.78 -6.09
CA GLU A 46 -16.91 15.63 -7.39
C GLU A 46 -16.09 16.19 -8.57
N ARG A 47 -14.77 16.01 -8.52
CA ARG A 47 -13.81 16.61 -9.44
C ARG A 47 -12.87 15.55 -10.02
N THR A 48 -12.58 15.67 -11.31
CA THR A 48 -11.50 14.92 -11.96
C THR A 48 -10.23 15.77 -11.99
N PHE A 49 -9.12 15.16 -11.60
CA PHE A 49 -7.78 15.73 -11.66
C PHE A 49 -7.03 15.07 -12.81
N ASP A 50 -6.56 15.88 -13.75
CA ASP A 50 -5.71 15.39 -14.84
C ASP A 50 -4.43 14.76 -14.28
N ARG A 51 -3.88 15.37 -13.22
CA ARG A 51 -2.75 14.89 -12.42
C ARG A 51 -2.96 15.24 -10.96
N ILE A 52 -2.70 14.30 -10.06
CA ILE A 52 -2.71 14.50 -8.60
C ILE A 52 -1.63 13.64 -7.95
N LEU A 53 -1.00 14.18 -6.91
CA LEU A 53 0.03 13.48 -6.15
C LEU A 53 -0.56 12.92 -4.84
N PHE A 54 -0.59 11.61 -4.70
CA PHE A 54 -0.95 10.95 -3.45
C PHE A 54 0.26 10.89 -2.55
N VAL A 55 0.19 11.58 -1.41
CA VAL A 55 1.37 11.81 -0.57
C VAL A 55 1.21 11.15 0.78
N GLN A 56 2.27 10.47 1.20
CA GLN A 56 2.43 9.79 2.48
C GLN A 56 3.56 10.44 3.28
N ASN A 57 3.60 10.16 4.59
CA ASN A 57 4.59 10.71 5.52
C ASN A 57 4.70 12.24 5.47
N ILE A 58 3.55 12.92 5.46
CA ILE A 58 3.52 14.38 5.56
C ILE A 58 4.08 14.79 6.94
N SER A 59 5.06 15.69 6.92
CA SER A 59 5.67 16.31 8.09
C SER A 59 5.61 17.84 7.97
N ARG A 60 5.42 18.52 9.10
CA ARG A 60 5.55 19.99 9.21
C ARG A 60 6.99 20.42 9.50
N ASN A 61 7.80 19.49 9.95
CA ASN A 61 9.21 19.72 10.20
C ASN A 61 9.97 19.34 8.94
N MET A 62 10.89 20.20 8.54
CA MET A 62 11.86 19.87 7.50
C MET A 62 12.55 18.57 7.89
N PRO A 63 12.48 17.50 7.07
CA PRO A 63 13.33 16.34 7.27
C PRO A 63 14.76 16.86 7.33
N ALA A 64 15.56 16.36 8.28
CA ALA A 64 17.00 16.57 8.20
C ALA A 64 17.41 16.20 6.77
N ALA A 65 18.02 17.13 6.05
CA ALA A 65 18.36 16.94 4.64
C ALA A 65 19.03 15.58 4.48
N GLU A 66 18.35 14.64 3.81
CA GLU A 66 18.94 13.37 3.47
C GLU A 66 20.15 13.71 2.60
N ALA A 67 21.33 13.48 3.16
CA ALA A 67 22.58 13.67 2.47
C ALA A 67 22.54 12.84 1.18
N GLU A 68 22.90 13.45 0.05
CA GLU A 68 23.05 12.74 -1.22
C GLU A 68 24.03 11.57 -1.03
N GLY A 69 23.50 10.35 -0.94
CA GLY A 69 24.27 9.15 -0.60
C GLY A 69 23.54 8.17 0.32
N GLU A 70 22.50 8.59 1.04
CA GLU A 70 21.65 7.68 1.82
C GLU A 70 20.79 6.81 0.88
N PRO A 71 20.64 5.50 1.15
CA PRO A 71 19.72 4.66 0.38
C PRO A 71 18.32 5.25 0.50
N ARG A 72 17.70 5.56 -0.65
CA ARG A 72 16.30 6.04 -0.68
C ARG A 72 15.45 5.08 0.15
N PRO A 73 14.63 5.59 1.09
CA PRO A 73 13.79 4.72 1.89
C PRO A 73 12.91 3.87 0.98
N ASN A 74 12.81 2.57 1.27
CA ASN A 74 11.94 1.66 0.52
C ASN A 74 10.52 2.27 0.48
N PRO A 75 9.91 2.50 -0.69
CA PRO A 75 8.58 3.09 -0.78
C PRO A 75 7.51 2.25 -0.08
N HIS A 76 7.74 0.94 0.07
CA HIS A 76 6.88 0.03 0.84
C HIS A 76 7.12 0.09 2.36
N GLY A 77 8.11 0.85 2.81
CA GLY A 77 8.62 0.87 4.19
C GLY A 77 9.50 -0.34 4.51
N GLU A 78 9.96 -0.41 5.75
CA GLU A 78 10.65 -1.59 6.27
C GLU A 78 9.62 -2.72 6.48
N MET A 79 9.99 -3.94 6.09
CA MET A 79 9.16 -5.12 6.37
C MET A 79 9.08 -5.32 7.88
N VAL A 80 7.86 -5.40 8.40
CA VAL A 80 7.60 -5.70 9.81
C VAL A 80 7.50 -7.22 9.93
N ASP A 81 8.35 -7.83 10.76
CA ASP A 81 8.27 -9.25 11.05
C ASP A 81 6.98 -9.58 11.81
N ALA A 82 6.26 -10.61 11.36
CA ALA A 82 5.00 -11.01 11.98
C ALA A 82 5.12 -11.57 13.41
N GLY A 83 6.33 -11.89 13.86
CA GLY A 83 6.60 -12.53 15.15
C GLY A 83 5.92 -13.90 15.28
N LEU A 84 5.85 -14.65 14.17
CA LEU A 84 5.22 -15.96 14.13
C LEU A 84 6.18 -17.01 14.71
N GLU A 85 5.73 -17.77 15.70
CA GLU A 85 6.49 -18.90 16.26
C GLU A 85 6.49 -20.11 15.32
N ALA A 86 5.47 -20.23 14.47
CA ALA A 86 5.33 -21.25 13.44
C ALA A 86 4.50 -20.72 12.25
N PRO A 87 4.66 -21.30 11.05
CA PRO A 87 3.82 -20.93 9.90
C PRO A 87 2.34 -21.17 10.16
N ILE A 88 1.50 -20.29 9.62
CA ILE A 88 0.04 -20.38 9.68
C ILE A 88 -0.42 -21.41 8.64
N GLU A 89 -1.24 -22.38 9.07
CA GLU A 89 -1.82 -23.35 8.14
C GLU A 89 -2.72 -22.64 7.10
N PRO A 90 -2.64 -23.00 5.81
CA PRO A 90 -3.48 -22.44 4.76
C PRO A 90 -4.97 -22.62 5.05
N ALA A 91 -5.80 -21.69 4.58
CA ALA A 91 -7.25 -21.89 4.55
C ALA A 91 -7.62 -23.08 3.63
N ALA A 92 -8.80 -23.67 3.83
CA ALA A 92 -9.29 -24.72 2.96
C ALA A 92 -9.37 -24.26 1.50
N GLY A 93 -8.66 -24.95 0.59
CA GLY A 93 -8.53 -24.56 -0.82
C GLY A 93 -7.67 -23.30 -1.05
N GLY A 94 -7.02 -22.78 -0.01
CA GLY A 94 -6.10 -21.65 -0.08
C GLY A 94 -4.66 -22.06 -0.38
N LYS A 95 -3.83 -21.05 -0.56
CA LYS A 95 -2.40 -21.15 -0.84
C LYS A 95 -1.62 -20.44 0.27
N THR A 96 -0.37 -20.84 0.46
CA THR A 96 0.57 -20.06 1.29
C THR A 96 1.00 -18.79 0.56
N VAL A 97 1.59 -17.84 1.28
CA VAL A 97 2.22 -16.66 0.70
C VAL A 97 3.34 -17.09 -0.26
N ALA A 98 4.20 -18.02 0.16
CA ALA A 98 5.27 -18.57 -0.70
C ALA A 98 4.72 -19.17 -2.00
N ASP A 99 3.68 -20.00 -1.92
CA ASP A 99 3.06 -20.63 -3.09
C ASP A 99 2.56 -19.60 -4.10
N ILE A 100 2.00 -18.48 -3.62
CA ILE A 100 1.49 -17.40 -4.47
C ILE A 100 2.66 -16.70 -5.19
N PHE A 101 3.77 -16.45 -4.51
CA PHE A 101 4.96 -15.88 -5.14
C PHE A 101 5.59 -16.83 -6.16
N GLU A 102 5.78 -18.10 -5.80
CA GLU A 102 6.38 -19.13 -6.66
C GLU A 102 5.55 -19.38 -7.92
N ASN A 103 4.22 -19.43 -7.78
CA ASN A 103 3.30 -19.73 -8.88
C ASN A 103 2.65 -18.47 -9.49
N SER A 104 3.17 -17.28 -9.18
CA SER A 104 2.59 -15.99 -9.55
C SER A 104 2.25 -15.87 -11.03
N ALA A 105 3.14 -16.32 -11.92
CA ALA A 105 2.90 -16.30 -13.37
C ALA A 105 1.68 -17.15 -13.79
N SER A 106 1.49 -18.32 -13.19
CA SER A 106 0.34 -19.19 -13.46
C SER A 106 -0.94 -18.66 -12.83
N LEU A 107 -0.83 -17.96 -11.69
CA LEU A 107 -1.96 -17.44 -10.93
C LEU A 107 -2.41 -16.05 -11.39
N ALA A 108 -1.64 -15.36 -12.23
CA ALA A 108 -1.98 -14.03 -12.72
C ALA A 108 -3.40 -13.98 -13.31
N GLY A 109 -4.21 -13.05 -12.80
CA GLY A 109 -5.62 -12.89 -13.16
C GLY A 109 -6.58 -13.87 -12.49
N GLN A 110 -6.10 -14.83 -11.69
CA GLN A 110 -6.93 -15.79 -10.97
C GLN A 110 -7.26 -15.31 -9.56
N THR A 111 -8.44 -15.68 -9.08
CA THR A 111 -8.82 -15.51 -7.68
C THR A 111 -8.17 -16.59 -6.82
N VAL A 112 -7.49 -16.20 -5.74
CA VAL A 112 -6.88 -17.12 -4.77
C VAL A 112 -7.27 -16.74 -3.35
N ARG A 113 -7.23 -17.74 -2.45
CA ARG A 113 -7.39 -17.55 -1.00
C ARG A 113 -6.05 -17.69 -0.31
N VAL A 114 -5.76 -16.80 0.63
CA VAL A 114 -4.56 -16.85 1.48
C VAL A 114 -4.96 -16.55 2.91
N LYS A 115 -4.40 -17.30 3.87
CA LYS A 115 -4.59 -17.06 5.30
C LYS A 115 -3.29 -16.50 5.86
N GLY A 116 -3.35 -15.38 6.55
CA GLY A 116 -2.15 -14.74 7.07
C GLY A 116 -2.46 -13.77 8.21
N LYS A 117 -1.41 -13.39 8.94
CA LYS A 117 -1.45 -12.33 9.95
C LYS A 117 -1.21 -10.98 9.27
N VAL A 118 -2.03 -10.00 9.63
CA VAL A 118 -1.87 -8.61 9.19
C VAL A 118 -0.70 -7.99 9.94
N VAL A 119 0.38 -7.65 9.23
CA VAL A 119 1.58 -7.02 9.82
C VAL A 119 1.61 -5.52 9.61
N LYS A 120 0.89 -5.03 8.59
CA LYS A 120 0.78 -3.60 8.29
C LYS A 120 -0.56 -3.32 7.62
N TYR A 121 -1.17 -2.21 8.00
CA TYR A 121 -2.45 -1.74 7.48
C TYR A 121 -2.39 -0.25 7.19
N ASN A 122 -2.55 0.10 5.91
CA ASN A 122 -2.66 1.47 5.44
C ASN A 122 -4.05 1.67 4.83
N ALA A 123 -4.93 2.34 5.57
CA ALA A 123 -6.31 2.54 5.16
C ALA A 123 -6.43 3.62 4.07
N ASN A 124 -7.40 3.43 3.17
CA ASN A 124 -7.86 4.44 2.23
C ASN A 124 -6.77 5.01 1.30
N ILE A 125 -5.72 4.26 0.94
CA ILE A 125 -4.76 4.70 -0.08
C ILE A 125 -5.34 4.46 -1.50
N MET A 126 -5.47 5.51 -2.32
CA MET A 126 -6.08 5.44 -3.66
C MET A 126 -7.52 4.86 -3.65
N GLY A 127 -8.27 5.16 -2.59
CA GLY A 127 -9.65 4.67 -2.44
C GLY A 127 -9.78 3.21 -2.02
N ARG A 128 -8.68 2.55 -1.62
CA ARG A 128 -8.66 1.17 -1.12
C ARG A 128 -7.75 1.03 0.09
N ASN A 129 -7.89 -0.04 0.85
CA ASN A 129 -6.98 -0.38 1.95
C ASN A 129 -5.84 -1.24 1.45
N TRP A 130 -4.64 -1.04 2.00
CA TRP A 130 -3.43 -1.80 1.68
C TRP A 130 -2.99 -2.56 2.92
N ILE A 131 -2.91 -3.87 2.79
CA ILE A 131 -2.76 -4.81 3.88
C ILE A 131 -1.55 -5.67 3.54
N HIS A 132 -0.57 -5.74 4.44
CA HIS A 132 0.52 -6.70 4.32
C HIS A 132 0.16 -7.95 5.13
N LEU A 133 0.18 -9.10 4.47
CA LEU A 133 -0.08 -10.40 5.07
C LEU A 133 1.18 -11.25 5.08
N GLN A 134 1.46 -11.87 6.22
CA GLN A 134 2.50 -12.86 6.38
C GLN A 134 1.92 -14.11 7.02
N ASP A 135 2.28 -15.28 6.50
CA ASP A 135 1.87 -16.59 7.04
C ASP A 135 3.06 -17.40 7.58
N GLY A 136 4.26 -16.82 7.61
CA GLY A 136 5.48 -17.49 8.06
C GLY A 136 6.14 -18.38 7.01
N THR A 137 5.62 -18.39 5.77
CA THR A 137 6.26 -19.03 4.61
C THR A 137 7.02 -18.01 3.75
N GLY A 138 7.93 -18.52 2.92
CA GLY A 138 8.70 -17.71 1.98
C GLY A 138 10.03 -17.21 2.56
N GLU A 139 10.86 -16.65 1.68
CA GLU A 139 12.13 -16.02 2.06
C GLU A 139 11.98 -14.50 2.03
N LYS A 140 13.02 -13.77 2.45
CA LYS A 140 13.02 -12.31 2.41
C LYS A 140 12.65 -11.80 1.00
N GLY A 141 11.50 -11.13 0.88
CA GLY A 141 10.99 -10.60 -0.39
C GLY A 141 9.92 -11.47 -1.06
N SER A 142 9.65 -12.67 -0.56
CA SER A 142 8.52 -13.53 -0.95
C SER A 142 7.71 -14.03 0.25
N ASN A 143 7.94 -13.46 1.43
CA ASN A 143 7.30 -13.80 2.70
C ASN A 143 6.24 -12.79 3.16
N ASP A 144 6.03 -11.72 2.37
CA ASP A 144 5.07 -10.65 2.66
C ASP A 144 4.25 -10.37 1.41
N LEU A 145 2.94 -10.67 1.48
CA LEU A 145 2.01 -10.44 0.39
C LEU A 145 1.24 -9.14 0.64
N THR A 146 1.38 -8.19 -0.28
CA THR A 146 0.51 -7.01 -0.30
C THR A 146 -0.86 -7.40 -0.85
N VAL A 147 -1.90 -6.98 -0.14
CA VAL A 147 -3.30 -7.20 -0.46
C VAL A 147 -4.02 -5.86 -0.47
N THR A 148 -4.84 -5.60 -1.49
CA THR A 148 -5.75 -4.46 -1.53
C THR A 148 -7.19 -4.88 -1.31
N SER A 149 -7.94 -4.13 -0.53
CA SER A 149 -9.34 -4.43 -0.19
C SER A 149 -10.13 -3.16 0.12
N ASP A 150 -11.44 -3.17 -0.10
CA ASP A 150 -12.33 -2.12 0.40
C ASP A 150 -12.74 -2.36 1.88
N GLN A 151 -12.51 -3.57 2.40
CA GLN A 151 -12.83 -3.94 3.77
C GLN A 151 -11.70 -3.56 4.73
N PRO A 152 -12.02 -3.15 5.97
CA PRO A 152 -11.00 -2.85 6.97
C PRO A 152 -10.34 -4.12 7.50
N ALA A 153 -9.10 -3.97 7.95
CA ALA A 153 -8.35 -4.98 8.68
C ALA A 153 -7.62 -4.30 9.86
N ALA A 154 -7.16 -5.08 10.84
CA ALA A 154 -6.37 -4.57 11.95
C ALA A 154 -5.03 -5.30 12.04
N VAL A 155 -3.96 -4.56 12.33
CA VAL A 155 -2.64 -5.15 12.58
C VAL A 155 -2.73 -6.13 13.75
N GLY A 156 -2.15 -7.31 13.55
CA GLY A 156 -2.18 -8.42 14.50
C GLY A 156 -3.27 -9.45 14.25
N ASP A 157 -4.33 -9.12 13.49
CA ASP A 157 -5.40 -10.06 13.17
C ASP A 157 -4.90 -11.15 12.22
N VAL A 158 -5.39 -12.38 12.40
CA VAL A 158 -5.29 -13.45 11.40
C VAL A 158 -6.56 -13.42 10.55
N VAL A 159 -6.39 -13.30 9.25
CA VAL A 159 -7.49 -13.17 8.29
C VAL A 159 -7.30 -14.13 7.12
N VAL A 160 -8.42 -14.47 6.46
CA VAL A 160 -8.40 -15.06 5.12
C VAL A 160 -8.73 -13.97 4.13
N ALA A 161 -7.81 -13.72 3.19
CA ALA A 161 -8.03 -12.82 2.07
C ALA A 161 -8.30 -13.63 0.81
N GLU A 162 -9.36 -13.28 0.07
CA GLU A 162 -9.68 -13.86 -1.23
C GLU A 162 -9.71 -12.75 -2.27
N GLY A 163 -8.81 -12.78 -3.26
CA GLY A 163 -8.69 -11.72 -4.26
C GLY A 163 -7.97 -12.17 -5.53
N VAL A 164 -7.81 -11.25 -6.48
CA VAL A 164 -7.23 -11.55 -7.80
C VAL A 164 -5.72 -11.32 -7.75
N VAL A 165 -4.92 -12.30 -8.18
CA VAL A 165 -3.46 -12.12 -8.27
C VAL A 165 -3.12 -11.22 -9.44
N ALA A 166 -2.43 -10.12 -9.17
CA ALA A 166 -1.79 -9.28 -10.18
C ALA A 166 -0.27 -9.33 -10.02
N ILE A 167 0.45 -9.27 -11.13
CA ILE A 167 1.92 -9.34 -11.17
C ILE A 167 2.48 -8.09 -11.85
N ASP A 168 3.72 -7.75 -11.53
CA ASP A 168 4.48 -6.64 -12.12
C ASP A 168 3.71 -5.32 -12.14
N GLN A 169 3.01 -5.02 -11.03
CA GLN A 169 2.24 -3.79 -10.89
C GLN A 169 3.17 -2.63 -10.58
N ASP A 170 3.35 -1.74 -11.55
CA ASP A 170 4.05 -0.48 -11.39
C ASP A 170 3.04 0.65 -11.19
N LEU A 171 3.07 1.27 -10.01
CA LEU A 171 2.21 2.39 -9.65
C LEU A 171 2.98 3.73 -9.72
N GLY A 172 4.20 3.73 -10.26
CA GLY A 172 5.05 4.90 -10.37
C GLY A 172 5.79 5.23 -9.07
N SER A 173 6.73 6.19 -9.16
CA SER A 173 7.51 6.70 -8.01
C SER A 173 8.24 5.62 -7.18
N GLY A 174 8.55 4.48 -7.78
CA GLY A 174 9.22 3.35 -7.13
C GLY A 174 8.28 2.34 -6.46
N TYR A 175 6.97 2.56 -6.48
CA TYR A 175 5.97 1.60 -5.98
C TYR A 175 5.74 0.49 -7.01
N PHE A 176 6.67 -0.46 -7.02
CA PHE A 176 6.56 -1.67 -7.82
C PHE A 176 6.22 -2.87 -6.95
N TYR A 177 5.24 -3.66 -7.35
CA TYR A 177 4.85 -4.92 -6.71
C TYR A 177 5.02 -6.06 -7.70
N LYS A 178 5.97 -6.96 -7.40
CA LYS A 178 6.15 -8.18 -8.20
C LYS A 178 4.89 -9.04 -8.17
N VAL A 179 4.26 -9.15 -7.01
CA VAL A 179 3.00 -9.86 -6.79
C VAL A 179 2.16 -9.06 -5.80
N ILE A 180 0.88 -8.88 -6.11
CA ILE A 180 -0.11 -8.23 -5.27
C ILE A 180 -1.45 -8.93 -5.42
N LEU A 181 -2.22 -9.02 -4.33
CA LEU A 181 -3.59 -9.53 -4.35
C LEU A 181 -4.56 -8.34 -4.40
N GLU A 182 -5.27 -8.17 -5.51
CA GLU A 182 -6.18 -7.04 -5.70
C GLU A 182 -7.63 -7.35 -5.38
N LYS A 183 -8.35 -6.31 -4.91
CA LYS A 183 -9.81 -6.32 -4.69
C LYS A 183 -10.27 -7.47 -3.79
N ALA A 184 -9.47 -7.76 -2.76
CA ALA A 184 -9.71 -8.90 -1.91
C ALA A 184 -10.90 -8.69 -0.97
N THR A 185 -11.66 -9.74 -0.70
CA THR A 185 -12.54 -9.82 0.46
C THR A 185 -11.77 -10.37 1.66
N ILE A 186 -12.01 -9.81 2.85
CA ILE A 186 -11.34 -10.14 4.10
C ILE A 186 -12.33 -10.81 5.05
N GLU A 187 -12.00 -12.02 5.47
CA GLU A 187 -12.72 -12.79 6.49
C GLU A 187 -11.85 -12.92 7.73
N LYS A 188 -12.28 -12.32 8.86
CA LYS A 188 -11.58 -12.46 10.14
C LYS A 188 -11.75 -13.88 10.68
N GLN A 189 -10.68 -14.46 11.23
CA GLN A 189 -10.65 -15.78 11.85
C GLN A 189 -10.69 -15.69 13.38
#